data_AF-A0A2S4PI48-F1
#
_entry.id   AF-A0A2S4PI48-F1
#
_cell.length_a   1.000
_cell.length_b   1.000
_cell.length_c   1.000
_cell.angle_alpha   90.00
_cell.angle_beta   90.00
_cell.angle_gamma   90.00
#
_symmetry.space_group_name_H-M   'P 1'
#
loop_
_entity.id
_entity.type
_entity.pdbx_description
1 polymer ?
#
loop_
_entity_poly.entity_id
_entity_poly.type
_entity_poly.pdbx_seq_one_letter_code
_entity_poly.pdbx_strand_id
1 'polypeptide(L)' 'MFVFNKIDFLCRKYNTLFIVDEIQSGYGRTGLFFAHQNSGIKPDIITIA' A
#
# COMPACT_ATOMS: atom_id res chain seq x y z
N MET A 1 5.80 4.72 -7.96
CA MET A 1 4.74 4.00 -8.70
C MET A 1 5.05 2.51 -8.93
N PHE A 2 6.23 2.14 -9.46
CA PHE A 2 6.53 0.74 -9.83
C PHE A 2 6.81 -0.24 -8.68
N VAL A 3 7.30 0.25 -7.53
CA VAL A 3 7.74 -0.62 -6.43
C VAL A 3 6.57 -1.37 -5.79
N PHE A 4 5.47 -0.69 -5.46
CA PHE A 4 4.32 -1.30 -4.80
C PHE A 4 3.64 -2.39 -5.64
N ASN A 5 3.53 -2.20 -6.96
CA ASN A 5 2.96 -3.20 -7.87
C ASN A 5 3.78 -4.50 -7.89
N LYS A 6 5.12 -4.38 -7.87
CA LYS A 6 6.01 -5.55 -7.82
C LYS A 6 5.89 -6.28 -6.48
N ILE A 7 5.74 -5.56 -5.39
CA ILE A 7 5.57 -6.15 -4.05
C ILE A 7 4.23 -6.87 -3.95
N ASP A 8 3.12 -6.24 -4.36
CA ASP A 8 1.79 -6.88 -4.39
C ASP A 8 1.81 -8.20 -5.18
N PHE A 9 2.42 -8.20 -6.37
CA PHE A 9 2.57 -9.42 -7.17
C PHE A 9 3.33 -10.53 -6.42
N LEU A 10 4.42 -10.20 -5.75
CA LEU A 10 5.22 -11.17 -4.99
C LEU A 10 4.45 -11.69 -3.77
N CYS A 11 3.77 -10.82 -3.02
CA CYS A 11 2.92 -11.20 -1.91
C CYS A 11 1.84 -12.20 -2.33
N ARG A 12 1.13 -11.93 -3.44
CA ARG A 12 0.16 -12.88 -4.04
C ARG A 12 0.81 -14.19 -4.44
N LYS A 13 1.97 -14.15 -5.11
CA LYS A 13 2.68 -15.34 -5.59
C LYS A 13 3.09 -16.29 -4.46
N TYR A 14 3.49 -15.75 -3.32
CA TYR A 14 4.01 -16.53 -2.19
C TYR A 14 3.01 -16.71 -1.05
N ASN A 15 1.75 -16.31 -1.25
CA ASN A 15 0.70 -16.36 -0.22
C ASN A 15 1.12 -15.64 1.08
N THR A 16 1.70 -14.45 0.93
CA THR A 16 2.19 -13.59 2.01
C THR A 16 1.30 -12.38 2.14
N LEU A 17 0.99 -11.98 3.38
CA LEU A 17 0.23 -10.76 3.66
C LEU A 17 1.02 -9.51 3.26
N PHE A 18 0.35 -8.58 2.59
CA PHE A 18 0.88 -7.26 2.28
C PHE A 18 0.29 -6.20 3.20
N ILE A 19 1.12 -5.65 4.08
CA ILE A 19 0.75 -4.58 5.00
C ILE A 19 1.43 -3.29 4.57
N VAL A 20 0.68 -2.18 4.47
CA VAL A 20 1.24 -0.85 4.18
C VAL A 20 1.01 0.05 5.38
N ASP A 21 2.09 0.64 5.89
CA ASP A 21 2.01 1.61 6.97
C ASP A 21 1.70 3.00 6.43
N GLU A 22 0.53 3.53 6.78
CA GLU A 22 0.02 4.82 6.33
C GLU A 22 -0.14 5.81 7.50
N ILE A 23 0.49 5.58 8.66
CA ILE A 23 0.41 6.47 9.83
C ILE A 23 0.81 7.92 9.45
N GLN A 24 1.89 8.08 8.68
CA GLN A 24 2.37 9.41 8.27
C GLN A 24 1.87 9.84 6.89
N SER A 25 1.70 8.88 5.98
CA SER A 25 1.40 9.13 4.57
C SER A 25 -0.10 9.14 4.25
N GLY A 26 -0.94 8.66 5.16
CA GLY A 26 -2.39 8.70 5.05
C GLY A 26 -2.98 10.10 5.23
N TYR A 27 -4.31 10.16 5.28
CA TYR A 27 -5.08 11.40 5.46
C TYR A 27 -4.74 12.51 4.46
N GLY A 28 -4.51 12.15 3.19
CA GLY A 28 -4.30 13.15 2.14
C GLY A 28 -2.89 13.72 2.07
N ARG A 29 -1.94 13.27 2.90
CA ARG A 29 -0.57 13.82 2.93
C ARG A 29 0.12 13.76 1.57
N THR A 30 -0.21 12.76 0.76
CA THR A 30 0.32 12.55 -0.59
C THR A 30 -0.68 12.90 -1.70
N GLY A 31 -1.72 13.69 -1.41
CA GLY A 31 -2.74 14.13 -2.38
C GLY A 31 -3.92 13.16 -2.62
N LEU A 32 -3.77 11.88 -2.26
CA LEU A 32 -4.85 10.89 -2.16
C LEU A 32 -5.04 10.50 -0.69
N PHE A 33 -6.20 9.93 -0.35
CA PHE A 33 -6.53 9.60 1.05
C PHE A 33 -5.50 8.66 1.69
N PHE A 34 -5.02 7.67 0.93
CA PHE A 34 -3.88 6.82 1.29
C PHE A 34 -2.82 6.85 0.18
N ALA A 35 -1.53 6.78 0.54
CA ALA A 35 -0.44 6.89 -0.41
C ALA A 35 -0.37 5.71 -1.39
N HIS A 36 -0.68 4.48 -0.97
CA HIS A 36 -0.67 3.30 -1.83
C HIS A 36 -1.65 3.41 -3.01
N GLN A 37 -2.69 4.24 -2.92
CA GLN A 37 -3.66 4.49 -3.99
C GLN A 37 -2.98 5.08 -5.23
N ASN A 38 -1.89 5.84 -5.06
CA ASN A 38 -1.09 6.33 -6.19
C ASN A 38 -0.49 5.18 -7.02
N SER A 39 -0.39 3.97 -6.48
CA SER A 39 0.15 2.81 -7.20
C SER A 39 -0.92 1.85 -7.72
N GLY A 40 -2.21 2.09 -7.44
CA GLY A 40 -3.33 1.27 -7.92
C GLY A 40 -3.42 -0.13 -7.28
N ILE A 41 -2.67 -0.39 -6.22
CA ILE A 41 -2.65 -1.67 -5.51
C ILE A 41 -3.66 -1.69 -4.36
N LYS A 42 -3.98 -2.89 -3.86
CA LYS A 42 -4.83 -3.08 -2.68
C LYS A 42 -4.10 -3.99 -1.67
N PRO A 43 -3.49 -3.42 -0.62
CA PRO A 43 -2.85 -4.21 0.41
C PRO A 43 -3.90 -4.92 1.29
N ASP A 44 -3.49 -5.96 2.01
CA ASP A 44 -4.39 -6.74 2.87
C ASP A 44 -4.72 -5.97 4.15
N ILE A 45 -3.76 -5.24 4.70
CA ILE A 45 -3.89 -4.45 5.93
C ILE A 45 -3.25 -3.08 5.73
N ILE A 46 -3.84 -2.06 6.36
CA ILE A 46 -3.31 -0.70 6.43
C ILE A 46 -3.25 -0.27 7.91
N THR A 47 -2.15 0.34 8.35
CA THR A 47 -2.06 0.97 9.67
C THR A 47 -2.29 2.47 9.60
N ILE A 48 -3.01 3.01 10.58
CA ILE A 48 -3.34 4.44 10.72
C ILE A 48 -3.22 4.86 12.19
N ALA A 49 -3.01 6.15 12.45
CA ALA A 49 -3.05 6.77 13.79
C ALA A 49 -3.53 8.23 13.71
#